data_AF-A0A3D6BTJ9-F1
#
_entry.id   AF-A0A3D6BTJ9-F1
#
_cell.length_a   1.000
_cell.length_b   1.000
_cell.length_c   1.000
_cell.angle_alpha   90.00
_cell.angle_beta   90.00
_cell.angle_gamma   90.00
#
_symmetry.space_group_name_H-M   'P 1'
#
loop_
_entity.id
_entity.type
_entity.pdbx_description
1 polymer ?
#
loop_
_entity_poly.entity_id
_entity_poly.type
_entity_poly.pdbx_seq_one_letter_code
_entity_poly.pdbx_strand_id
1 'polypeptide(L)'
;AGWSDDGADITNQVKQYEPNDFGLYDMAGNVAEWVADVYRPIVDDEFNDFNYYRGNVYTKNAISEDGTVKIVTTDEIVFDTLPNGKVIARDLPGEIAQVPVDEDETYLRQNFDRSDNRNFRDGDKQSSRQYRESFSEEDGVTTETSMTSKMYNSPKHNIDVDDSTGALIREYDKSNKRTSLINDEVRVYKGGSWKDREYWLDPAQRRYFPQTMATDYIGFRCAMSRVGSKSKNKNKTKN
;
A
#
# COMPACT_ATOMS: atom_id res chain seq x y z
N ALA A 1 8.46 12.07 12.81
CA ALA A 1 7.13 12.60 12.52
C ALA A 1 7.10 14.04 12.99
N GLY A 2 6.85 14.98 12.09
CA GLY A 2 6.77 16.40 12.39
C GLY A 2 5.54 16.66 13.23
N TRP A 3 5.70 17.53 14.22
CA TRP A 3 4.63 18.25 14.87
C TRP A 3 3.69 18.78 13.77
N SER A 4 2.42 18.40 13.80
CA SER A 4 1.42 18.97 12.92
C SER A 4 1.43 20.49 13.07
N ASP A 5 1.46 21.23 11.96
CA ASP A 5 1.39 22.71 11.95
C ASP A 5 0.08 23.24 12.56
N ASP A 6 -0.82 22.34 12.98
CA ASP A 6 -2.06 22.64 13.69
C ASP A 6 -1.88 22.78 15.23
N GLY A 7 -0.75 22.36 15.79
CA GLY A 7 -0.46 22.48 17.23
C GLY A 7 -1.35 21.64 18.15
N ALA A 8 -2.15 20.71 17.62
CA ALA A 8 -3.04 19.84 18.39
C ALA A 8 -2.63 18.36 18.25
N ASP A 9 -2.52 17.67 19.39
CA ASP A 9 -2.18 16.23 19.43
C ASP A 9 -3.38 15.33 19.08
N ILE A 10 -4.59 15.90 19.10
CA ILE A 10 -5.87 15.21 18.83
C ILE A 10 -6.82 16.09 18.01
N THR A 11 -7.94 16.54 18.58
CA THR A 11 -8.95 17.39 17.95
C THR A 11 -8.83 18.85 18.36
N ASN A 12 -9.01 19.78 17.43
CA ASN A 12 -8.98 21.22 17.67
C ASN A 12 -10.38 21.86 17.56
N GLN A 13 -10.57 23.07 18.09
CA GLN A 13 -11.86 23.77 18.05
C GLN A 13 -12.17 24.27 16.62
N VAL A 14 -13.44 24.18 16.18
CA VAL A 14 -13.85 24.69 14.86
C VAL A 14 -13.63 26.21 14.75
N LYS A 15 -13.23 26.67 13.56
CA LYS A 15 -12.85 28.03 13.14
C LYS A 15 -11.53 28.54 13.71
N GLN A 16 -10.56 27.65 13.94
CA GLN A 16 -9.26 28.05 14.48
C GLN A 16 -8.27 28.49 13.40
N TYR A 17 -8.44 28.03 12.15
CA TYR A 17 -7.62 28.48 11.02
C TYR A 17 -8.36 29.47 10.12
N GLU A 18 -7.59 30.21 9.31
CA GLU A 18 -8.16 31.13 8.33
C GLU A 18 -9.04 30.37 7.31
N PRO A 19 -10.15 30.98 6.84
CA PRO A 19 -11.00 30.37 5.84
C PRO A 19 -10.30 30.32 4.48
N ASN A 20 -10.67 29.35 3.64
CA ASN A 20 -10.25 29.34 2.23
C ASN A 20 -10.90 30.49 1.44
N ASP A 21 -10.52 30.66 0.16
CA ASP A 21 -11.03 31.71 -0.74
C ASP A 21 -12.58 31.72 -0.90
N PHE A 22 -13.27 30.67 -0.45
CA PHE A 22 -14.71 30.54 -0.47
C PHE A 22 -15.38 30.88 0.88
N GLY A 23 -14.63 31.36 1.87
CA GLY A 23 -15.13 31.71 3.20
C GLY A 23 -15.39 30.50 4.10
N LEU A 24 -14.89 29.32 3.74
CA LEU A 24 -15.07 28.08 4.49
C LEU A 24 -13.88 27.84 5.42
N TYR A 25 -14.17 27.67 6.71
CA TYR A 25 -13.20 27.41 7.77
C TYR A 25 -12.88 25.92 7.89
N ASP A 26 -11.66 25.59 8.32
CA ASP A 26 -11.20 24.23 8.61
C ASP A 26 -11.39 23.21 7.47
N MET A 27 -11.52 23.68 6.22
CA MET A 27 -11.65 22.83 5.03
C MET A 27 -10.35 22.08 4.67
N ALA A 28 -9.25 22.41 5.35
CA ALA A 28 -8.04 21.59 5.38
C ALA A 28 -8.19 20.37 6.31
N GLY A 29 -9.40 19.80 6.42
CA GLY A 29 -9.74 18.58 7.17
C GLY A 29 -11.20 18.24 6.88
N ASN A 30 -11.67 16.99 6.81
CA ASN A 30 -11.12 15.67 7.04
C ASN A 30 -11.43 14.91 5.74
N VAL A 31 -10.42 14.32 5.11
CA VAL A 31 -10.62 13.45 3.94
C VAL A 31 -10.28 12.05 4.42
N ALA A 32 -11.09 11.07 4.02
CA ALA A 32 -10.67 9.69 4.22
C ALA A 32 -9.40 9.48 3.39
N GLU A 33 -8.28 9.08 3.97
CA GLU A 33 -7.00 9.11 3.28
C GLU A 33 -6.43 7.72 3.13
N TRP A 34 -5.93 7.43 1.93
CA TRP A 34 -5.15 6.22 1.69
C TRP A 34 -3.93 6.18 2.60
N VAL A 35 -3.73 5.03 3.22
CA VAL A 35 -2.53 4.69 3.98
C VAL A 35 -1.80 3.58 3.23
N ALA A 36 -0.48 3.54 3.37
CA ALA A 36 0.36 2.51 2.74
C ALA A 36 0.06 1.08 3.25
N ASP A 37 -0.69 0.94 4.35
CA ASP A 37 -1.02 -0.33 4.95
C ASP A 37 -1.93 -1.21 4.09
N VAL A 38 -1.57 -2.48 3.96
CA VAL A 38 -2.39 -3.56 3.45
C VAL A 38 -3.43 -3.93 4.50
N TYR A 39 -4.69 -3.99 4.08
CA TYR A 39 -5.77 -4.37 4.99
C TYR A 39 -5.78 -5.87 5.27
N ARG A 40 -6.02 -6.19 6.54
CA ARG A 40 -6.32 -7.53 7.02
C ARG A 40 -7.40 -7.47 8.11
N PRO A 41 -8.35 -8.42 8.13
CA PRO A 41 -9.40 -8.46 9.15
C PRO A 41 -8.85 -8.64 10.56
N ILE A 42 -7.78 -9.43 10.70
CA ILE A 42 -7.14 -9.72 11.98
C ILE A 42 -5.93 -8.80 12.13
N VAL A 43 -5.94 -8.03 13.21
CA VAL A 43 -4.73 -7.35 13.71
C VAL A 43 -4.08 -8.30 14.69
N ASP A 44 -2.76 -8.39 14.62
CA ASP A 44 -1.98 -9.23 15.52
C ASP A 44 -1.80 -8.46 16.85
N ASP A 45 -2.26 -9.05 17.95
CA ASP A 45 -2.23 -8.47 19.30
C ASP A 45 -0.80 -8.28 19.82
N GLU A 46 0.19 -8.95 19.23
CA GLU A 46 1.59 -8.81 19.60
C GLU A 46 2.28 -7.57 18.98
N PHE A 47 1.62 -6.89 18.04
CA PHE A 47 2.17 -5.68 17.42
C PHE A 47 1.81 -4.41 18.19
N ASN A 48 2.69 -3.41 18.11
CA ASN A 48 2.45 -2.11 18.72
C ASN A 48 1.33 -1.37 17.97
N ASP A 49 0.21 -1.15 18.67
CA ASP A 49 -0.99 -0.47 18.16
C ASP A 49 -0.70 0.96 17.63
N PHE A 50 0.30 1.66 18.20
CA PHE A 50 0.63 3.03 17.78
C PHE A 50 1.41 3.13 16.47
N ASN A 51 2.14 2.09 16.06
CA ASN A 51 2.95 2.09 14.83
C ASN A 51 2.77 0.78 14.06
N TYR A 52 1.55 0.27 14.04
CA TYR A 52 1.23 -0.90 13.26
C TYR A 52 1.38 -0.57 11.78
N TYR A 53 2.28 -1.27 11.08
CA TYR A 53 2.44 -1.18 9.64
C TYR A 53 2.44 -2.57 9.01
N ARG A 54 1.69 -2.72 7.92
CA ARG A 54 1.71 -3.95 7.11
C ARG A 54 1.78 -3.57 5.64
N GLY A 55 2.87 -3.90 4.97
CA GLY A 55 3.03 -3.56 3.56
C GLY A 55 4.45 -3.81 3.06
N ASN A 56 5.14 -4.74 3.72
CA ASN A 56 6.59 -4.87 3.60
C ASN A 56 6.96 -5.44 2.23
N VAL A 57 7.31 -4.54 1.31
CA VAL A 57 7.92 -4.86 0.02
C VAL A 57 9.32 -4.29 0.04
N TYR A 58 10.31 -5.17 -0.03
CA TYR A 58 11.73 -4.81 -0.01
C TYR A 58 12.26 -4.78 -1.43
N THR A 59 12.78 -3.62 -1.83
CA THR A 59 13.45 -3.40 -3.11
C THR A 59 14.87 -2.90 -2.89
N LYS A 60 15.71 -3.07 -3.92
CA LYS A 60 17.06 -2.51 -3.97
C LYS A 60 17.23 -1.68 -5.24
N ASN A 61 18.17 -0.74 -5.19
CA ASN A 61 18.55 0.03 -6.37
C ASN A 61 19.11 -0.92 -7.44
N ALA A 62 18.62 -0.80 -8.67
CA ALA A 62 19.21 -1.47 -9.81
C ALA A 62 20.59 -0.86 -10.11
N ILE A 63 21.57 -1.74 -10.36
CA ILE A 63 22.94 -1.37 -10.69
C ILE A 63 23.19 -1.77 -12.14
N SER A 64 23.74 -0.86 -12.94
CA SER A 64 24.15 -1.11 -14.32
C SER A 64 25.43 -1.94 -14.37
N GLU A 65 25.77 -2.49 -15.53
CA GLU A 65 27.01 -3.28 -15.71
C GLU A 65 28.28 -2.51 -15.30
N ASP A 66 28.26 -1.19 -15.43
CA ASP A 66 29.34 -0.28 -15.03
C ASP A 66 29.42 -0.01 -13.51
N GLY A 67 28.58 -0.64 -12.70
CA GLY A 67 28.54 -0.46 -11.24
C GLY A 67 27.86 0.82 -10.76
N THR A 68 27.30 1.62 -11.68
CA THR A 68 26.53 2.83 -11.36
C THR A 68 25.04 2.53 -11.16
N VAL A 69 24.34 3.38 -10.42
CA VAL A 69 22.89 3.26 -10.21
C VAL A 69 22.15 3.48 -11.53
N LYS A 70 21.24 2.57 -11.88
CA LYS A 70 20.40 2.71 -13.08
C LYS A 70 19.31 3.75 -12.85
N ILE A 71 19.26 4.74 -13.74
CA ILE A 71 18.22 5.79 -13.74
C ILE A 71 17.21 5.44 -14.82
N VAL A 72 15.92 5.55 -14.50
CA VAL A 72 14.82 5.29 -15.44
C VAL A 72 14.83 6.35 -16.53
N THR A 73 15.06 5.91 -17.76
CA THR A 73 14.97 6.75 -18.97
C THR A 73 13.55 6.74 -19.53
N THR A 74 13.22 7.67 -20.43
CA THR A 74 11.88 7.76 -21.05
C THR A 74 11.48 6.51 -21.81
N ASP A 75 12.47 5.78 -22.34
CA ASP A 75 12.25 4.58 -23.15
C ASP A 75 12.11 3.31 -22.30
N GLU A 76 12.51 3.37 -21.02
CA GLU A 76 12.49 2.25 -20.07
C GLU A 76 11.33 2.33 -19.06
N ILE A 77 10.39 3.26 -19.26
CA ILE A 77 9.22 3.40 -18.38
C ILE A 77 8.38 2.13 -18.47
N VAL A 78 8.22 1.45 -17.35
CA VAL A 78 7.30 0.32 -17.22
C VAL A 78 5.88 0.87 -17.02
N PHE A 79 4.94 0.40 -17.84
CA PHE A 79 3.53 0.74 -17.74
C PHE A 79 2.71 -0.44 -17.23
N ASP A 80 1.83 -0.17 -16.26
CA ASP A 80 0.86 -1.13 -15.74
C ASP A 80 -0.54 -0.78 -16.20
N THR A 81 -1.30 -1.78 -16.63
CA THR A 81 -2.73 -1.63 -16.91
C THR A 81 -3.53 -2.01 -15.68
N LEU A 82 -4.21 -1.05 -15.08
CA LEU A 82 -5.03 -1.28 -13.89
C LEU A 82 -6.28 -2.13 -14.21
N PRO A 83 -6.91 -2.79 -13.21
CA PRO A 83 -8.18 -3.50 -13.35
C PRO A 83 -9.39 -2.64 -13.76
N ASN A 84 -9.22 -1.34 -13.97
CA ASN A 84 -10.24 -0.45 -14.56
C ASN A 84 -9.94 -0.12 -16.04
N GLY A 85 -8.82 -0.61 -16.57
CA GLY A 85 -8.34 -0.38 -17.93
C GLY A 85 -7.46 0.86 -18.11
N LYS A 86 -7.18 1.60 -17.03
CA LYS A 86 -6.29 2.76 -17.08
C LYS A 86 -4.83 2.30 -17.09
N VAL A 87 -4.08 2.75 -18.08
CA VAL A 87 -2.62 2.59 -18.13
C VAL A 87 -1.97 3.64 -17.26
N ILE A 88 -1.10 3.20 -16.35
CA ILE A 88 -0.33 4.07 -15.45
C ILE A 88 1.16 3.76 -15.60
N ALA A 89 2.01 4.78 -15.53
CA ALA A 89 3.45 4.58 -15.41
C ALA A 89 3.76 4.10 -13.98
N ARG A 90 4.54 3.03 -13.85
CA ARG A 90 5.00 2.52 -12.55
C ARG A 90 6.11 3.41 -11.99
N ASP A 91 7.05 3.78 -12.83
CA ASP A 91 8.22 4.59 -12.49
C ASP A 91 8.21 5.88 -13.32
N LEU A 92 8.73 6.97 -12.77
CA LEU A 92 8.84 8.25 -13.46
C LEU A 92 10.25 8.46 -14.05
N PRO A 93 10.39 9.17 -15.19
CA PRO A 93 11.70 9.51 -15.73
C PRO A 93 12.57 10.26 -14.72
N GLY A 94 13.81 9.80 -14.54
CA GLY A 94 14.76 10.37 -13.58
C GLY A 94 14.74 9.73 -12.19
N GLU A 95 13.82 8.80 -11.92
CA GLU A 95 13.86 7.99 -10.71
C GLU A 95 14.98 6.95 -10.76
N ILE A 96 15.46 6.55 -9.58
CA ILE A 96 16.37 5.42 -9.44
C ILE A 96 15.56 4.14 -9.63
N ALA A 97 15.90 3.34 -10.64
CA ALA A 97 15.23 2.08 -10.89
C ALA A 97 15.37 1.15 -9.67
N GLN A 98 14.25 0.59 -9.21
CA GLN A 98 14.19 -0.34 -8.09
C GLN A 98 13.89 -1.74 -8.61
N VAL A 99 14.62 -2.74 -8.09
CA VAL A 99 14.37 -4.16 -8.37
C VAL A 99 14.05 -4.91 -7.08
N PRO A 100 13.27 -6.00 -7.16
CA PRO A 100 13.06 -6.89 -6.03
C PRO A 100 14.39 -7.37 -5.44
N VAL A 101 14.42 -7.53 -4.12
CA VAL A 101 15.56 -8.16 -3.44
C VAL A 101 15.66 -9.64 -3.83
N ASP A 102 16.88 -10.11 -4.10
CA ASP A 102 17.20 -11.48 -4.50
C ASP A 102 17.75 -12.33 -3.35
N GLU A 103 17.94 -13.62 -3.61
CA GLU A 103 18.43 -14.60 -2.63
C GLU A 103 19.82 -14.25 -2.08
N ASP A 104 20.68 -13.64 -2.89
CA ASP A 104 22.02 -13.21 -2.47
C ASP A 104 21.95 -12.12 -1.40
N GLU A 105 20.98 -11.22 -1.48
CA GLU A 105 20.80 -10.12 -0.53
C GLU A 105 20.01 -10.55 0.71
N THR A 106 19.13 -11.56 0.59
CA THR A 106 18.47 -12.19 1.74
C THR A 106 19.34 -13.23 2.43
N TYR A 107 20.47 -13.61 1.82
CA TYR A 107 21.42 -14.55 2.41
C TYR A 107 21.90 -14.08 3.78
N LEU A 108 21.66 -14.91 4.81
CA LEU A 108 21.94 -14.66 6.24
C LEU A 108 21.13 -13.53 6.90
N ARG A 109 20.20 -12.88 6.20
CA ARG A 109 19.26 -11.95 6.83
C ARG A 109 18.24 -12.75 7.67
N GLN A 110 17.96 -12.24 8.86
CA GLN A 110 16.94 -12.80 9.75
C GLN A 110 15.60 -12.07 9.66
N ASN A 111 15.59 -10.86 9.07
CA ASN A 111 14.43 -9.97 9.11
C ASN A 111 13.41 -10.25 8.00
N PHE A 112 13.86 -10.74 6.85
CA PHE A 112 13.02 -11.12 5.71
C PHE A 112 13.78 -12.11 4.81
N ASP A 113 13.03 -13.01 4.17
CA ASP A 113 13.54 -14.09 3.30
C ASP A 113 13.23 -13.86 1.81
N ARG A 114 12.22 -13.05 1.49
CA ARG A 114 11.83 -12.66 0.12
C ARG A 114 11.60 -11.16 -0.01
N SER A 115 11.47 -10.68 -1.25
CA SER A 115 11.17 -9.27 -1.54
C SER A 115 9.77 -8.86 -1.07
N ASP A 116 8.72 -9.62 -1.39
CA ASP A 116 7.35 -9.30 -1.01
C ASP A 116 6.89 -10.09 0.23
N ASN A 117 6.77 -9.39 1.36
CA ASN A 117 6.33 -9.94 2.63
C ASN A 117 5.00 -9.34 3.11
N ARG A 118 4.20 -8.78 2.21
CA ARG A 118 2.89 -8.18 2.55
C ARG A 118 1.94 -9.18 3.22
N ASN A 119 2.08 -10.46 2.90
CA ASN A 119 1.25 -11.57 3.39
C ASN A 119 1.92 -12.42 4.50
N PHE A 120 3.09 -12.01 5.00
CA PHE A 120 3.83 -12.79 5.99
C PHE A 120 2.99 -13.04 7.27
N ARG A 121 2.92 -14.29 7.72
CA ARG A 121 2.09 -14.77 8.85
C ARG A 121 0.58 -14.58 8.72
N ASP A 122 0.09 -13.96 7.64
CA ASP A 122 -1.34 -13.68 7.43
C ASP A 122 -1.66 -13.65 5.93
N GLY A 123 -1.69 -14.85 5.35
CA GLY A 123 -1.97 -15.10 3.94
C GLY A 123 -0.91 -15.96 3.27
N ASP A 124 0.33 -15.96 3.75
CA ASP A 124 1.39 -16.81 3.21
C ASP A 124 1.12 -18.32 3.36
N LYS A 125 1.92 -19.12 2.65
CA LYS A 125 1.80 -20.58 2.66
C LYS A 125 1.92 -21.17 4.07
N GLN A 126 2.81 -20.62 4.90
CA GLN A 126 3.08 -21.10 6.26
C GLN A 126 1.90 -20.85 7.22
N SER A 127 1.16 -19.75 7.04
CA SER A 127 -0.07 -19.47 7.80
C SER A 127 -1.30 -20.18 7.24
N SER A 128 -1.22 -20.75 6.04
CA SER A 128 -2.35 -21.47 5.44
C SER A 128 -2.61 -22.82 6.10
N ARG A 129 -3.89 -23.23 6.15
CA ARG A 129 -4.30 -24.59 6.60
C ARG A 129 -3.64 -25.71 5.78
N GLN A 130 -3.24 -25.41 4.56
CA GLN A 130 -2.63 -26.32 3.59
C GLN A 130 -1.10 -26.24 3.59
N TYR A 131 -0.47 -25.80 4.69
CA TYR A 131 0.99 -25.68 4.78
C TYR A 131 1.74 -26.98 4.40
N ARG A 132 1.09 -28.13 4.54
CA ARG A 132 1.60 -29.47 4.18
C ARG A 132 1.31 -29.90 2.74
N GLU A 133 0.30 -29.35 2.07
CA GLU A 133 -0.26 -29.89 0.82
C GLU A 133 0.41 -29.33 -0.44
N SER A 134 1.75 -29.22 -0.45
CA SER A 134 2.47 -28.69 -1.61
C SER A 134 3.74 -29.49 -1.88
N PHE A 135 3.51 -30.73 -2.33
CA PHE A 135 4.42 -31.49 -3.20
C PHE A 135 3.72 -31.95 -4.50
N SER A 136 2.49 -31.49 -4.77
CA SER A 136 1.79 -31.79 -6.02
C SER A 136 1.70 -30.52 -6.89
N GLU A 137 2.42 -30.56 -8.01
CA GLU A 137 2.42 -29.59 -9.11
C GLU A 137 1.09 -29.56 -9.89
N GLU A 138 -0.07 -29.68 -9.23
CA GLU A 138 -1.34 -29.90 -9.93
C GLU A 138 -2.18 -28.62 -10.13
N ASP A 139 -1.82 -27.53 -9.45
CA ASP A 139 -2.28 -26.19 -9.83
C ASP A 139 -1.12 -25.51 -10.59
N GLY A 140 -1.17 -25.55 -11.92
CA GLY A 140 -0.19 -24.97 -12.85
C GLY A 140 -0.06 -23.44 -12.79
N VAL A 141 0.15 -22.88 -11.60
CA VAL A 141 0.49 -21.48 -11.34
C VAL A 141 1.84 -21.45 -10.65
N THR A 142 2.89 -21.58 -11.47
CA THR A 142 4.31 -21.48 -11.10
C THR A 142 4.75 -20.03 -10.89
N THR A 143 4.00 -19.24 -10.14
CA THR A 143 4.31 -17.82 -9.96
C THR A 143 3.89 -17.34 -8.59
N GLU A 144 4.70 -16.46 -7.99
CA GLU A 144 4.54 -15.67 -6.75
C GLU A 144 3.09 -15.35 -6.33
N THR A 145 2.15 -15.26 -7.27
CA THR A 145 0.69 -15.11 -7.10
C THR A 145 0.01 -16.23 -6.28
N SER A 146 0.72 -17.31 -5.97
CA SER A 146 0.19 -18.54 -5.35
C SER A 146 0.00 -18.45 -3.83
N MET A 147 0.80 -17.67 -3.10
CA MET A 147 0.84 -17.83 -1.63
C MET A 147 -0.44 -17.33 -0.93
N THR A 148 -0.88 -16.11 -1.21
CA THR A 148 -2.02 -15.47 -0.53
C THR A 148 -3.38 -15.99 -0.96
N SER A 149 -3.47 -16.49 -2.19
CA SER A 149 -4.74 -16.85 -2.84
C SER A 149 -5.51 -17.96 -2.12
N LYS A 150 -4.84 -18.77 -1.30
CA LYS A 150 -5.47 -19.86 -0.55
C LYS A 150 -6.28 -19.38 0.65
N MET A 151 -5.81 -18.33 1.33
CA MET A 151 -6.50 -17.75 2.49
C MET A 151 -7.40 -16.58 2.07
N TYR A 152 -6.89 -15.71 1.22
CA TYR A 152 -7.57 -14.51 0.72
C TYR A 152 -7.87 -14.67 -0.79
N ASN A 153 -8.78 -15.61 -1.10
CA ASN A 153 -9.17 -15.94 -2.48
C ASN A 153 -10.18 -14.92 -3.03
N SER A 154 -9.71 -13.72 -3.37
CA SER A 154 -10.53 -12.68 -3.98
C SER A 154 -10.90 -12.97 -5.45
N PRO A 155 -12.01 -12.40 -5.96
CA PRO A 155 -12.28 -12.38 -7.40
C PRO A 155 -11.07 -11.87 -8.21
N LYS A 156 -10.80 -12.52 -9.35
CA LYS A 156 -9.73 -12.16 -10.28
C LYS A 156 -10.35 -11.72 -11.60
N HIS A 157 -10.49 -10.41 -11.78
CA HIS A 157 -11.01 -9.83 -13.01
C HIS A 157 -9.90 -9.72 -14.04
N ASN A 158 -10.18 -10.09 -15.29
CA ASN A 158 -9.23 -9.97 -16.39
C ASN A 158 -9.60 -8.78 -17.27
N ILE A 159 -8.58 -8.06 -17.70
CA ILE A 159 -8.70 -7.03 -18.73
C ILE A 159 -7.69 -7.38 -19.81
N ASP A 160 -8.20 -7.44 -21.02
CA ASP A 160 -7.38 -7.59 -22.21
C ASP A 160 -7.62 -6.40 -23.15
N VAL A 161 -6.63 -6.07 -23.95
CA VAL A 161 -6.73 -5.03 -24.98
C VAL A 161 -6.64 -5.74 -26.31
N ASP A 162 -7.70 -5.64 -27.12
CA ASP A 162 -7.68 -6.23 -28.45
C ASP A 162 -6.69 -5.47 -29.35
N ASP A 163 -5.61 -6.15 -29.75
CA ASP A 163 -4.54 -5.62 -30.61
C ASP A 163 -5.05 -5.04 -31.93
N SER A 164 -6.21 -5.49 -32.42
CA SER A 164 -6.75 -5.10 -33.72
C SER A 164 -7.67 -3.86 -33.67
N THR A 165 -8.41 -3.68 -32.58
CA THR A 165 -9.39 -2.58 -32.43
C THR A 165 -9.02 -1.57 -31.36
N GLY A 166 -8.04 -1.89 -30.50
CA GLY A 166 -7.73 -1.14 -29.29
C GLY A 166 -8.87 -1.15 -28.26
N ALA A 167 -9.89 -2.00 -28.45
CA ALA A 167 -11.03 -2.08 -27.56
C ALA A 167 -10.66 -2.85 -26.28
N LEU A 168 -11.16 -2.35 -25.16
CA LEU A 168 -10.87 -2.91 -23.85
C LEU A 168 -11.88 -4.01 -23.51
N ILE A 169 -11.43 -5.25 -23.48
CA ILE A 169 -12.25 -6.43 -23.16
C ILE A 169 -12.19 -6.67 -21.66
N ARG A 170 -13.32 -6.53 -20.97
CA ARG A 170 -13.44 -6.76 -19.53
C ARG A 170 -14.13 -8.08 -19.26
N GLU A 171 -13.45 -8.99 -18.57
CA GLU A 171 -14.03 -10.25 -18.12
C GLU A 171 -14.14 -10.29 -16.59
N TYR A 172 -15.38 -10.38 -16.12
CA TYR A 172 -15.65 -10.59 -14.71
C TYR A 172 -15.41 -12.05 -14.32
N ASP A 173 -14.78 -12.25 -13.16
CA ASP A 173 -14.70 -13.56 -12.54
C ASP A 173 -16.09 -14.06 -12.16
N LYS A 174 -16.50 -15.17 -12.78
CA LYS A 174 -17.79 -15.85 -12.52
C LYS A 174 -17.61 -17.10 -11.67
N SER A 175 -16.42 -17.34 -11.11
CA SER A 175 -16.13 -18.52 -10.32
C SER A 175 -16.86 -18.49 -8.98
N ASN A 176 -17.63 -19.54 -8.70
CA ASN A 176 -18.26 -19.75 -7.39
C ASN A 176 -17.29 -20.27 -6.32
N LYS A 177 -15.99 -20.39 -6.63
CA LYS A 177 -14.96 -20.91 -5.72
C LYS A 177 -14.24 -19.81 -4.93
N ARG A 178 -14.58 -18.53 -5.13
CA ARG A 178 -13.98 -17.40 -4.40
C ARG A 178 -14.52 -17.34 -2.98
N THR A 179 -13.64 -17.17 -2.01
CA THR A 179 -13.96 -17.27 -0.58
C THR A 179 -13.77 -15.97 0.19
N SER A 180 -13.11 -14.96 -0.41
CA SER A 180 -12.85 -13.67 0.23
C SER A 180 -13.09 -12.52 -0.74
N LEU A 181 -13.23 -11.30 -0.21
CA LEU A 181 -13.23 -10.05 -0.98
C LEU A 181 -11.97 -9.21 -0.73
N ILE A 182 -11.01 -9.77 0.01
CA ILE A 182 -9.76 -9.13 0.41
C ILE A 182 -8.61 -9.87 -0.26
N ASN A 183 -7.53 -9.14 -0.59
CA ASN A 183 -6.27 -9.66 -1.10
C ASN A 183 -5.10 -8.72 -0.73
N ASP A 184 -3.92 -8.94 -1.31
CA ASP A 184 -2.71 -8.14 -1.07
C ASP A 184 -2.76 -6.73 -1.67
N GLU A 185 -3.75 -6.42 -2.50
CA GLU A 185 -3.92 -5.12 -3.18
C GLU A 185 -5.09 -4.30 -2.61
N VAL A 186 -5.59 -4.71 -1.43
CA VAL A 186 -6.50 -3.91 -0.63
C VAL A 186 -5.70 -3.08 0.37
N ARG A 187 -5.93 -1.77 0.39
CA ARG A 187 -5.26 -0.84 1.29
C ARG A 187 -6.22 -0.26 2.33
N VAL A 188 -5.66 0.11 3.46
CA VAL A 188 -6.37 0.81 4.53
C VAL A 188 -6.54 2.27 4.13
N TYR A 189 -7.69 2.85 4.49
CA TYR A 189 -7.85 4.29 4.52
C TYR A 189 -8.37 4.72 5.90
N LYS A 190 -7.92 5.90 6.35
CA LYS A 190 -8.11 6.41 7.72
C LYS A 190 -8.67 7.83 7.71
N GLY A 191 -9.02 8.33 8.88
CA GLY A 191 -9.70 9.62 9.03
C GLY A 191 -11.19 9.50 8.73
N GLY A 192 -11.82 10.64 8.52
CA GLY A 192 -13.24 10.76 8.20
C GLY A 192 -13.43 11.63 6.98
N SER A 193 -14.48 11.39 6.21
CA SER A 193 -14.90 12.24 5.10
C SER A 193 -16.21 12.96 5.43
N TRP A 194 -16.60 13.92 4.58
CA TRP A 194 -17.90 14.60 4.67
C TRP A 194 -19.11 13.66 4.61
N LYS A 195 -18.94 12.42 4.12
CA LYS A 195 -19.99 11.40 4.02
C LYS A 195 -20.12 10.55 5.30
N ASP A 196 -19.12 10.63 6.18
CA ASP A 196 -18.98 9.73 7.31
C ASP A 196 -19.76 10.20 8.55
N ARG A 197 -20.32 9.23 9.28
CA ARG A 197 -20.93 9.46 10.60
C ARG A 197 -19.87 9.34 11.69
N GLU A 198 -20.20 9.86 12.87
CA GLU A 198 -19.33 9.90 14.07
C GLU A 198 -18.59 8.59 14.35
N TYR A 199 -19.24 7.44 14.18
CA TYR A 199 -18.61 6.12 14.36
C TYR A 199 -17.32 5.95 13.55
N TRP A 200 -17.25 6.51 12.34
CA TRP A 200 -16.10 6.40 11.45
C TRP A 200 -15.03 7.46 11.67
N LEU A 201 -15.26 8.41 12.59
CA LEU A 201 -14.30 9.45 12.95
C LEU A 201 -13.33 9.00 14.05
N ASP A 202 -13.50 7.78 14.57
CA ASP A 202 -12.60 7.18 15.54
C ASP A 202 -11.27 6.75 14.86
N PRO A 203 -10.10 7.23 15.34
CA PRO A 203 -8.80 6.88 14.79
C PRO A 203 -8.48 5.38 14.86
N ALA A 204 -9.14 4.59 15.72
CA ALA A 204 -8.96 3.15 15.77
C ALA A 204 -9.67 2.43 14.59
N GLN A 205 -10.70 3.03 14.00
CA GLN A 205 -11.49 2.37 12.96
C GLN A 205 -10.71 2.19 11.67
N ARG A 206 -10.61 0.94 11.20
CA ARG A 206 -9.87 0.58 9.99
C ARG A 206 -10.86 0.27 8.87
N ARG A 207 -10.89 1.16 7.89
CA ARG A 207 -11.64 0.95 6.65
C ARG A 207 -10.67 0.59 5.54
N TYR A 208 -11.18 -0.04 4.51
CA TYR A 208 -10.35 -0.54 3.43
C TYR A 208 -11.07 -0.47 2.09
N PHE A 209 -10.28 -0.35 1.04
CA PHE A 209 -10.77 -0.33 -0.33
C PHE A 209 -9.68 -0.83 -1.28
N PRO A 210 -10.02 -1.39 -2.46
CA PRO A 210 -9.01 -1.81 -3.42
C PRO A 210 -8.18 -0.62 -3.91
N GLN A 211 -6.85 -0.74 -3.90
CA GLN A 211 -5.94 0.37 -4.22
C GLN A 211 -6.10 0.93 -5.64
N THR A 212 -6.71 0.14 -6.54
CA THR A 212 -6.90 0.49 -7.95
C THR A 212 -8.21 1.24 -8.21
N MET A 213 -9.04 1.40 -7.18
CA MET A 213 -10.30 2.12 -7.25
C MET A 213 -10.18 3.50 -6.63
N ALA A 214 -10.97 4.45 -7.15
CA ALA A 214 -11.03 5.82 -6.65
C ALA A 214 -12.46 6.16 -6.23
N THR A 215 -12.60 7.03 -5.24
CA THR A 215 -13.89 7.58 -4.79
C THR A 215 -13.78 9.11 -4.68
N ASP A 216 -14.93 9.77 -4.54
CA ASP A 216 -15.06 11.22 -4.36
C ASP A 216 -14.71 11.71 -2.95
N TYR A 217 -14.66 10.79 -1.98
CA TYR A 217 -14.44 11.11 -0.57
C TYR A 217 -13.12 10.59 -0.01
N ILE A 218 -12.37 9.76 -0.77
CA ILE A 218 -11.04 9.27 -0.40
C ILE A 218 -9.97 10.06 -1.15
N GLY A 219 -9.03 10.63 -0.41
CA GLY A 219 -7.90 11.40 -0.94
C GLY A 219 -6.55 10.87 -0.45
N PHE A 220 -5.54 11.73 -0.49
CA PHE A 220 -4.18 11.42 -0.07
C PHE A 220 -3.58 12.58 0.72
N ARG A 221 -2.67 12.26 1.66
CA ARG A 221 -1.72 13.20 2.25
C ARG A 221 -0.31 12.72 2.00
N CYS A 222 0.58 13.66 1.70
CA CYS A 222 1.98 13.35 1.52
C CYS A 222 2.67 13.24 2.88
N ALA A 223 3.38 12.14 3.10
CA ALA A 223 4.29 11.96 4.23
C ALA A 223 5.72 11.86 3.70
N MET A 224 6.67 12.45 4.41
CA MET A 224 8.08 12.40 4.05
C MET A 224 8.93 12.04 5.27
N SER A 225 9.91 11.16 5.05
CA SER A 225 10.97 10.93 6.02
C SER A 225 11.76 12.23 6.23
N ARG A 226 11.84 12.69 7.47
CA ARG A 226 12.65 13.86 7.80
C ARG A 226 14.13 13.52 7.63
N VAL A 227 14.80 14.21 6.71
CA VAL A 227 16.25 14.10 6.52
C VAL A 227 16.94 15.15 7.42
N GLY A 228 17.87 14.72 8.28
CA GLY A 228 18.65 15.60 9.17
C GLY A 228 18.37 15.44 10.68
N SER A 229 19.12 16.15 11.52
CA SER A 229 19.00 16.02 12.98
C SER A 229 17.64 16.51 13.51
N LYS A 230 17.14 15.85 14.57
CA LYS A 230 15.89 16.26 15.25
C LYS A 230 15.98 17.66 15.88
N SER A 231 17.19 18.14 16.19
CA SER A 231 17.44 19.46 16.79
C SER A 231 18.61 20.16 16.12
N LYS A 232 18.43 21.46 15.81
CA LYS A 232 19.53 22.37 15.43
C LYS A 232 20.33 22.87 16.64
N ASN A 233 19.79 22.73 17.86
CA ASN A 233 20.41 23.22 19.09
C ASN A 233 20.81 22.04 20.00
N LYS A 234 22.09 21.99 20.39
CA LYS A 234 22.51 21.21 21.56
C LYS A 234 21.97 21.93 22.82
N ASN A 235 21.33 21.17 23.72
CA ASN A 235 20.91 21.50 25.10
C ASN A 235 19.46 22.01 25.26
N LYS A 236 18.69 21.65 26.31
CA LYS A 236 19.05 21.34 27.70
C LYS A 236 18.27 20.13 28.24
N THR A 237 18.92 19.37 29.13
CA THR A 237 18.26 18.52 30.13
C THR A 237 17.30 19.36 30.96
N LYS A 238 16.06 18.91 31.12
CA LYS A 238 15.12 19.50 32.09
C LYS A 238 15.56 19.09 33.50
N ASN A 239 15.74 20.07 34.38
CA ASN A 239 15.68 19.85 35.84
C ASN A 239 14.22 19.67 36.26
#